data_AF-A0A1Q9V030-F1
#
_entry.id   AF-A0A1Q9V030-F1
#
_cell.length_a   1.000
_cell.length_b   1.000
_cell.length_c   1.000
_cell.angle_alpha   90.00
_cell.angle_beta   90.00
_cell.angle_gamma   90.00
#
_symmetry.space_group_name_H-M   'P 1'
#
loop_
_entity.id
_entity.type
_entity.pdbx_description
1 polymer ?
#
loop_
_entity_poly.entity_id
_entity_poly.type
_entity_poly.pdbx_seq_one_letter_code
_entity_poly.pdbx_strand_id
1 'polypeptide(L)'
;MTARPFFRITDPDDPVQVDQLLALADLDAEDMGAVRQTFRPWPGARMWLFLLGLMLLSLLPLLIPGEVGWGLTVTLLICIGASGLVLVIAGAVDRHRVCEKGLLLGWRGRTRYVVPWSTVDPGRVRVVERAGLLGRRHDTPASSPHFRTGLLVTRALSVNGIDSAHGGWVGIPGLLGVTDPVAPGARARSTIFVNWLLGTPDPVRLARAIEDAMVAEGYPARGLADAAASRAVVLSWNPDQDSAHPLPHRASTDGTTGP
;
A
#
# COMPACT_ATOMS: atom_id res chain seq x y z
N MET A 1 29.56 6.67 -13.81
CA MET A 1 28.77 5.44 -13.70
C MET A 1 27.49 5.66 -14.50
N THR A 2 27.18 4.82 -15.48
CA THR A 2 25.94 4.86 -16.24
C THR A 2 24.78 4.47 -15.33
N ALA A 3 23.71 5.26 -15.33
CA ALA A 3 22.52 4.97 -14.52
C ALA A 3 21.91 3.63 -14.95
N ARG A 4 21.42 2.84 -13.99
CA ARG A 4 20.73 1.59 -14.31
C ARG A 4 19.41 1.89 -15.03
N PRO A 5 19.09 1.17 -16.12
CA PRO A 5 17.84 1.36 -16.82
C PRO A 5 16.68 0.78 -16.02
N PHE A 6 15.51 1.42 -16.12
CA PHE A 6 14.26 0.83 -15.68
C PHE A 6 13.76 -0.19 -16.70
N PHE A 7 13.04 -1.20 -16.22
CA PHE A 7 12.36 -2.16 -17.08
C PHE A 7 11.24 -1.46 -17.85
N ARG A 8 11.22 -1.69 -19.16
CA ARG A 8 10.25 -1.13 -20.10
C ARG A 8 9.92 -2.20 -21.14
N ILE A 9 8.64 -2.37 -21.43
CA ILE A 9 8.21 -3.22 -22.53
C ILE A 9 8.13 -2.34 -23.77
N THR A 10 9.03 -2.58 -24.72
CA THR A 10 9.05 -1.93 -26.03
C THR A 10 8.28 -2.73 -27.06
N ASP A 11 8.32 -4.06 -26.96
CA ASP A 11 7.65 -4.98 -27.86
C ASP A 11 7.17 -6.19 -27.04
N PRO A 12 5.85 -6.40 -26.86
CA PRO A 12 5.32 -7.51 -26.08
C PRO A 12 5.55 -8.88 -26.72
N ASP A 13 5.83 -8.94 -28.03
CA ASP A 13 6.06 -10.18 -28.77
C ASP A 13 7.56 -10.54 -28.85
N ASP A 14 8.44 -9.67 -28.32
CA ASP A 14 9.89 -9.92 -28.26
C ASP A 14 10.21 -10.98 -27.19
N PRO A 15 10.73 -12.17 -27.59
CA PRO A 15 10.99 -13.27 -26.67
C PRO A 15 11.99 -12.88 -25.57
N VAL A 16 12.92 -11.96 -25.83
CA VAL A 16 13.89 -11.51 -24.82
C VAL A 16 13.20 -10.71 -23.71
N GLN A 17 12.20 -9.89 -24.05
CA GLN A 17 11.44 -9.13 -23.05
C GLN A 17 10.48 -10.02 -22.26
N VAL A 18 9.95 -11.07 -22.91
CA VAL A 18 9.16 -12.11 -22.23
C VAL A 18 10.02 -12.85 -21.21
N ASP A 19 11.24 -13.27 -21.57
CA ASP A 19 12.15 -13.93 -20.65
C ASP A 19 12.56 -13.02 -19.47
N GLN A 20 12.79 -11.73 -19.73
CA GLN A 20 13.05 -10.75 -18.67
C GLN A 20 11.85 -10.56 -17.74
N LEU A 21 10.62 -10.58 -18.30
CA LEU A 21 9.40 -10.49 -17.53
C LEU A 21 9.21 -11.71 -16.63
N LEU A 22 9.44 -12.91 -17.17
CA LEU A 22 9.38 -14.15 -16.40
C LEU A 22 10.43 -14.15 -15.28
N ALA A 23 11.65 -13.71 -15.58
CA ALA A 23 12.70 -13.56 -14.58
C ALA A 23 12.31 -12.58 -13.46
N LEU A 24 11.61 -11.48 -13.78
CA LEU A 24 11.09 -10.54 -12.78
C LEU A 24 9.94 -11.13 -11.96
N ALA A 25 9.10 -11.98 -12.56
CA ALA A 25 7.99 -12.64 -11.89
C ALA A 25 8.44 -13.75 -10.94
N ASP A 26 9.58 -14.38 -11.22
CA ASP A 26 10.19 -15.42 -10.39
C ASP A 26 11.00 -14.87 -9.21
N LEU A 27 11.19 -13.55 -9.13
CA LEU A 27 11.93 -12.94 -8.02
C LEU A 27 11.22 -13.16 -6.68
N ASP A 28 12.01 -13.42 -5.65
CA ASP A 28 11.52 -13.66 -4.31
C ASP A 28 12.13 -12.74 -3.24
N ALA A 29 11.92 -13.10 -1.97
CA ALA A 29 12.38 -12.30 -0.85
C ALA A 29 13.91 -12.26 -0.72
N GLU A 30 14.61 -13.31 -1.15
CA GLU A 30 16.06 -13.43 -1.08
C GLU A 30 16.72 -12.57 -2.15
N ASP A 31 16.08 -12.45 -3.33
CA ASP A 31 16.56 -11.63 -4.43
C ASP A 31 16.57 -10.12 -4.13
N MET A 32 15.76 -9.66 -3.18
CA MET A 32 15.63 -8.24 -2.84
C MET A 32 16.82 -7.68 -2.03
N GLY A 33 17.69 -8.56 -1.53
CA GLY A 33 18.85 -8.18 -0.71
C GLY A 33 18.49 -7.76 0.71
N ALA A 34 19.42 -7.07 1.40
CA ALA A 34 19.24 -6.74 2.81
C ALA A 34 18.12 -5.70 3.03
N VAL A 35 17.37 -5.87 4.11
CA VAL A 35 16.35 -4.90 4.53
C VAL A 35 17.05 -3.66 5.09
N ARG A 36 16.87 -2.51 4.44
CA ARG A 36 17.38 -1.22 4.91
C ARG A 36 16.47 -0.58 5.94
N GLN A 37 15.16 -0.62 5.69
CA GLN A 37 14.18 -0.02 6.59
C GLN A 37 12.84 -0.76 6.56
N THR A 38 12.13 -0.76 7.68
CA THR A 38 10.80 -1.37 7.80
C THR A 38 9.79 -0.32 8.22
N PHE A 39 8.69 -0.25 7.50
CA PHE A 39 7.53 0.57 7.77
C PHE A 39 6.33 -0.32 8.07
N ARG A 40 5.35 0.24 8.77
CA ARG A 40 4.11 -0.44 9.11
C ARG A 40 2.93 0.51 8.95
N PRO A 41 1.74 -0.03 8.65
CA PRO A 41 0.50 0.74 8.62
C PRO A 41 0.00 1.03 10.03
N TRP A 42 0.77 1.83 10.79
CA TRP A 42 0.35 2.31 12.11
C TRP A 42 -0.72 3.40 11.99
N PRO A 43 -1.69 3.46 12.92
CA PRO A 43 -2.62 4.57 12.98
C PRO A 43 -1.87 5.89 13.14
N GLY A 44 -2.31 6.92 12.43
CA GLY A 44 -1.79 8.27 12.58
C GLY A 44 -2.26 8.94 13.88
N ALA A 45 -1.62 10.03 14.27
CA ALA A 45 -1.94 10.78 15.50
C ALA A 45 -3.43 11.15 15.61
N ARG A 46 -4.06 11.56 14.51
CA ARG A 46 -5.51 11.89 14.49
C ARG A 46 -6.39 10.70 14.87
N MET A 47 -6.03 9.50 14.44
CA MET A 47 -6.79 8.30 14.79
C MET A 47 -6.60 7.94 16.26
N TRP A 48 -5.38 8.09 16.79
CA TRP A 48 -5.14 7.91 18.22
C TRP A 48 -5.92 8.92 19.07
N LEU A 49 -5.98 10.19 18.65
CA LEU A 49 -6.80 11.21 19.32
C LEU A 49 -8.29 10.89 19.24
N PHE A 50 -8.77 10.36 18.11
CA PHE A 50 -10.16 9.91 17.98
C PHE A 50 -10.47 8.75 18.93
N LEU A 51 -9.62 7.71 18.98
CA LEU A 51 -9.76 6.59 19.91
C LEU A 51 -9.70 7.05 21.36
N LEU A 52 -8.81 7.99 21.69
CA LEU A 52 -8.75 8.61 23.02
C LEU A 52 -10.04 9.38 23.33
N GLY A 53 -10.59 10.13 22.38
CA GLY A 53 -11.87 10.81 22.53
C GLY A 53 -13.01 9.82 22.81
N LEU A 54 -13.06 8.71 22.07
CA LEU A 54 -14.04 7.64 22.33
C LEU A 54 -13.86 6.99 23.72
N MET A 55 -12.62 6.77 24.15
CA MET A 55 -12.31 6.31 25.51
C MET A 55 -12.83 7.30 26.56
N LEU A 56 -12.62 8.60 26.36
CA LEU A 56 -13.11 9.62 27.31
C LEU A 56 -14.64 9.71 27.32
N LEU A 57 -15.29 9.62 26.16
CA LEU A 57 -16.75 9.58 26.06
C LEU A 57 -17.35 8.35 26.75
N SER A 58 -16.61 7.24 26.79
CA SER A 58 -17.06 6.03 27.49
C SER A 58 -17.14 6.21 29.02
N LEU A 59 -16.62 7.32 29.57
CA LEU A 59 -16.76 7.69 30.98
C LEU A 59 -18.08 8.40 31.31
N LEU A 60 -18.84 8.85 30.30
CA LEU A 60 -20.14 9.52 30.52
C LEU A 60 -21.15 8.71 31.35
N PRO A 61 -21.25 7.37 31.23
CA PRO A 61 -22.15 6.58 32.07
C PRO A 61 -21.83 6.64 33.57
N LEU A 62 -20.64 7.11 34.00
CA LEU A 62 -20.34 7.37 35.41
C LEU A 62 -21.23 8.47 36.02
N LEU A 63 -21.91 9.28 35.20
CA LEU A 63 -22.93 10.23 35.65
C LEU A 63 -24.24 9.55 36.08
N ILE A 64 -24.43 8.28 35.72
CA ILE A 64 -25.59 7.48 36.14
C ILE A 64 -25.26 6.89 37.52
N PRO A 65 -26.03 7.23 38.57
CA PRO A 65 -25.76 6.73 39.91
C PRO A 65 -25.98 5.21 40.01
N GLY A 66 -25.14 4.57 40.84
CA GLY A 66 -25.22 3.14 41.12
C GLY A 66 -24.27 2.27 40.27
N GLU A 67 -24.34 0.97 40.49
CA GLU A 67 -23.45 -0.03 39.88
C GLU A 67 -23.59 -0.11 38.34
N VAL A 68 -24.75 0.29 37.82
CA VAL A 68 -25.06 0.27 36.38
C VAL A 68 -24.12 1.21 35.60
N GLY A 69 -23.88 2.43 36.09
CA GLY A 69 -23.01 3.40 35.41
C GLY A 69 -21.55 2.93 35.34
N TRP A 70 -21.08 2.31 36.42
CA TRP A 70 -19.73 1.74 36.50
C TRP A 70 -19.58 0.54 35.56
N GLY A 71 -20.54 -0.39 35.60
CA GLY A 71 -20.57 -1.56 34.71
C GLY A 71 -20.54 -1.16 33.24
N LEU A 72 -21.39 -0.22 32.83
CA LEU A 72 -21.43 0.28 31.44
C LEU A 72 -20.09 0.92 31.02
N THR A 73 -19.50 1.74 31.88
CA THR A 73 -18.20 2.38 31.61
C THR A 73 -17.11 1.35 31.38
N VAL A 74 -16.99 0.36 32.27
CA VAL A 74 -16.01 -0.72 32.16
C VAL A 74 -16.23 -1.53 30.88
N THR A 75 -17.49 -1.90 30.58
CA THR A 75 -17.82 -2.64 29.36
C THR A 75 -17.43 -1.86 28.11
N LEU A 76 -17.76 -0.57 28.01
CA LEU A 76 -17.42 0.26 26.86
C LEU A 76 -15.91 0.42 26.68
N LEU A 77 -15.16 0.66 27.76
CA LEU A 77 -13.70 0.73 27.72
C LEU A 77 -13.09 -0.57 27.20
N ILE A 78 -13.57 -1.72 27.69
CA ILE A 78 -13.11 -3.03 27.22
C ILE A 78 -13.45 -3.22 25.73
N CYS A 79 -14.68 -2.93 25.32
CA CYS A 79 -15.10 -3.12 23.92
C CYS A 79 -14.30 -2.24 22.95
N ILE A 80 -14.14 -0.94 23.25
CA ILE A 80 -13.39 -0.03 22.40
C ILE A 80 -11.88 -0.37 22.44
N GLY A 81 -11.35 -0.71 23.61
CA GLY A 81 -9.94 -1.09 23.79
C GLY A 81 -9.59 -2.38 23.04
N ALA A 82 -10.43 -3.41 23.16
CA ALA A 82 -10.28 -4.66 22.42
C ALA A 82 -10.41 -4.45 20.90
N SER A 83 -11.40 -3.67 20.45
CA SER A 83 -11.57 -3.35 19.03
C SER A 83 -10.36 -2.60 18.47
N GLY A 84 -9.90 -1.57 19.17
CA GLY A 84 -8.68 -0.84 18.82
C GLY A 84 -7.46 -1.75 18.76
N LEU A 85 -7.30 -2.64 19.75
CA LEU A 85 -6.21 -3.60 19.80
C LEU A 85 -6.22 -4.56 18.60
N VAL A 86 -7.37 -5.14 18.26
CA VAL A 86 -7.52 -6.04 17.10
C VAL A 86 -7.09 -5.33 15.80
N LEU A 87 -7.55 -4.10 15.60
CA LEU A 87 -7.22 -3.30 14.41
C LEU A 87 -5.72 -2.96 14.35
N VAL A 88 -5.12 -2.66 15.50
CA VAL A 88 -3.70 -2.36 15.63
C VAL A 88 -2.85 -3.61 15.40
N ILE A 89 -3.24 -4.76 15.93
CA ILE A 89 -2.56 -6.05 15.70
C ILE A 89 -2.60 -6.40 14.21
N ALA A 90 -3.76 -6.26 13.55
CA ALA A 90 -3.89 -6.50 12.12
C ALA A 90 -2.92 -5.62 11.30
N GLY A 91 -2.77 -4.34 11.66
CA GLY A 91 -1.79 -3.45 11.04
C GLY A 91 -0.33 -3.77 11.41
N ALA A 92 -0.07 -4.27 12.61
CA ALA A 92 1.29 -4.60 13.07
C ALA A 92 1.90 -5.84 12.40
N VAL A 93 1.03 -6.72 11.88
CA VAL A 93 1.40 -7.93 11.13
C VAL A 93 1.94 -7.58 9.75
N ASP A 94 1.34 -6.58 9.11
CA ASP A 94 1.75 -6.11 7.79
C ASP A 94 3.00 -5.21 7.88
N ARG A 95 3.92 -5.38 6.94
CA ARG A 95 5.19 -4.65 6.90
C ARG A 95 5.52 -4.27 5.47
N HIS A 96 5.99 -3.05 5.31
CA HIS A 96 6.56 -2.55 4.06
C HIS A 96 8.06 -2.44 4.30
N ARG A 97 8.83 -3.38 3.76
CA ARG A 97 10.28 -3.40 3.92
C ARG A 97 10.91 -2.82 2.67
N VAL A 98 11.73 -1.80 2.85
CA VAL A 98 12.58 -1.24 1.81
C VAL A 98 13.89 -2.00 1.87
N CYS A 99 14.20 -2.74 0.82
CA CYS A 99 15.43 -3.51 0.68
C CYS A 99 16.39 -2.83 -0.31
N GLU A 100 17.56 -3.42 -0.50
CA GLU A 100 18.56 -2.91 -1.43
C GLU A 100 18.06 -2.87 -2.88
N LYS A 101 17.34 -3.92 -3.32
CA LYS A 101 16.95 -4.10 -4.73
C LYS A 101 15.45 -3.97 -5.00
N GLY A 102 14.63 -3.82 -3.97
CA GLY A 102 13.18 -3.66 -4.12
C GLY A 102 12.41 -3.49 -2.81
N LEU A 103 11.09 -3.53 -2.90
CA LEU A 103 10.18 -3.62 -1.75
C LEU A 103 9.83 -5.06 -1.46
N LEU A 104 9.75 -5.39 -0.18
CA LEU A 104 9.10 -6.61 0.31
C LEU A 104 7.85 -6.25 1.09
N LEU A 105 6.70 -6.75 0.63
CA LEU A 105 5.39 -6.41 1.17
C LEU A 105 4.72 -7.63 1.81
N GLY A 106 4.05 -7.42 2.95
CA GLY A 106 3.25 -8.44 3.62
C GLY A 106 3.81 -8.93 4.96
N TRP A 107 3.35 -10.11 5.38
CA TRP A 107 3.61 -10.66 6.71
C TRP A 107 5.04 -11.21 6.85
N ARG A 108 5.70 -10.84 7.96
CA ARG A 108 6.97 -11.40 8.46
C ARG A 108 7.05 -12.93 8.27
N GLY A 109 8.01 -13.37 7.45
CA GLY A 109 8.41 -14.78 7.29
C GLY A 109 7.78 -15.53 6.12
N ARG A 110 6.78 -14.96 5.44
CA ARG A 110 6.12 -15.58 4.27
C ARG A 110 5.69 -14.56 3.21
N THR A 111 6.52 -13.53 2.98
CA THR A 111 6.21 -12.52 1.97
C THR A 111 6.52 -13.03 0.57
N ARG A 112 5.47 -13.15 -0.24
CA ARG A 112 5.57 -13.43 -1.68
C ARG A 112 5.53 -12.16 -2.54
N TYR A 113 5.20 -11.02 -1.95
CA TYR A 113 5.03 -9.80 -2.71
C TYR A 113 6.33 -9.01 -2.75
N VAL A 114 6.91 -8.92 -3.93
CA VAL A 114 8.17 -8.25 -4.21
C VAL A 114 7.96 -7.20 -5.28
N VAL A 115 8.56 -6.03 -5.10
CA VAL A 115 8.49 -4.96 -6.10
C VAL A 115 9.91 -4.50 -6.41
N PRO A 116 10.55 -5.05 -7.46
CA PRO A 116 11.93 -4.70 -7.81
C PRO A 116 12.03 -3.23 -8.23
N TRP A 117 13.13 -2.56 -7.88
CA TRP A 117 13.35 -1.14 -8.24
C TRP A 117 13.36 -0.88 -9.74
N SER A 118 13.78 -1.88 -10.54
CA SER A 118 13.72 -1.81 -12.01
C SER A 118 12.31 -1.56 -12.52
N THR A 119 11.28 -1.95 -11.77
CA THR A 119 9.88 -1.84 -12.19
C THR A 119 9.20 -0.57 -11.68
N VAL A 120 9.80 0.14 -10.73
CA VAL A 120 9.23 1.33 -10.09
C VAL A 120 9.54 2.58 -10.91
N ASP A 121 8.50 3.34 -11.28
CA ASP A 121 8.67 4.68 -11.88
C ASP A 121 8.61 5.78 -10.81
N PRO A 122 9.73 6.48 -10.50
CA PRO A 122 9.76 7.59 -9.54
C PRO A 122 8.72 8.68 -9.82
N GLY A 123 8.42 8.95 -11.09
CA GLY A 123 7.47 9.98 -11.51
C GLY A 123 6.00 9.62 -11.32
N ARG A 124 5.73 8.38 -10.89
CA ARG A 124 4.38 7.90 -10.59
C ARG A 124 4.16 7.59 -9.12
N VAL A 125 5.20 7.72 -8.29
CA VAL A 125 5.06 7.64 -6.84
C VAL A 125 4.31 8.87 -6.33
N ARG A 126 3.29 8.66 -5.50
CA ARG A 126 2.44 9.75 -4.96
C ARG A 126 2.06 9.49 -3.52
N VAL A 127 1.98 10.56 -2.73
CA VAL A 127 1.33 10.51 -1.42
C VAL A 127 -0.19 10.48 -1.62
N VAL A 128 -0.86 9.58 -0.92
CA VAL A 128 -2.32 9.46 -0.93
C VAL A 128 -2.85 9.83 0.46
N GLU A 129 -3.61 10.92 0.51
CA GLU A 129 -4.33 11.36 1.70
C GLU A 129 -5.75 10.78 1.70
N ARG A 130 -6.29 10.54 2.90
CA ARG A 130 -7.59 9.89 3.11
C ARG A 130 -7.68 8.49 2.47
N ALA A 131 -6.59 7.72 2.55
CA ALA A 131 -6.46 6.40 1.94
C ALA A 131 -7.58 5.42 2.32
N GLY A 132 -8.19 5.56 3.50
CA GLY A 132 -9.36 4.75 3.92
C GLY A 132 -10.61 4.91 3.04
N LEU A 133 -10.69 5.95 2.22
CA LEU A 133 -11.80 6.14 1.26
C LEU A 133 -11.63 5.33 -0.02
N LEU A 134 -10.47 4.73 -0.25
CA LEU A 134 -10.19 3.98 -1.48
C LEU A 134 -11.12 2.79 -1.68
N GLY A 135 -11.44 2.07 -0.60
CA GLY A 135 -12.34 0.90 -0.66
C GLY A 135 -13.78 1.22 -1.09
N ARG A 136 -14.12 2.50 -1.26
CA ARG A 136 -15.45 2.95 -1.72
C ARG A 136 -15.53 3.06 -3.25
N ARG A 137 -14.41 2.99 -3.98
CA ARG A 137 -14.45 2.99 -5.43
C ARG A 137 -14.69 1.57 -5.96
N HIS A 138 -15.49 1.47 -7.01
CA HIS A 138 -15.83 0.20 -7.65
C HIS A 138 -14.65 -0.49 -8.36
N ASP A 139 -13.63 0.29 -8.76
CA ASP A 139 -12.42 -0.17 -9.43
C ASP A 139 -11.31 -0.62 -8.46
N THR A 140 -11.44 -0.32 -7.17
CA THR A 140 -10.43 -0.62 -6.14
C THR A 140 -11.04 -1.37 -4.95
N PRO A 141 -11.26 -2.70 -5.07
CA PRO A 141 -11.83 -3.47 -3.96
C PRO A 141 -10.88 -3.48 -2.76
N ALA A 142 -11.42 -3.22 -1.57
CA ALA A 142 -10.66 -3.18 -0.31
C ALA A 142 -9.92 -4.50 0.01
N SER A 143 -10.32 -5.60 -0.63
CA SER A 143 -9.70 -6.92 -0.53
C SER A 143 -8.47 -7.12 -1.41
N SER A 144 -8.06 -6.13 -2.22
CA SER A 144 -6.93 -6.31 -3.13
C SER A 144 -5.60 -6.50 -2.37
N PRO A 145 -4.75 -7.47 -2.78
CA PRO A 145 -3.40 -7.62 -2.23
C PRO A 145 -2.51 -6.39 -2.44
N HIS A 146 -2.84 -5.54 -3.41
CA HIS A 146 -2.09 -4.31 -3.69
C HIS A 146 -2.41 -3.19 -2.70
N PHE A 147 -3.49 -3.30 -1.92
CA PHE A 147 -3.90 -2.29 -0.95
C PHE A 147 -3.51 -2.73 0.46
N ARG A 148 -2.38 -2.20 0.92
CA ARG A 148 -1.75 -2.52 2.20
C ARG A 148 -1.82 -1.31 3.12
N THR A 149 -2.98 -0.66 3.16
CA THR A 149 -3.14 0.60 3.90
C THR A 149 -3.35 0.37 5.40
N GLY A 150 -3.83 -0.80 5.82
CA GLY A 150 -4.33 -1.02 7.18
C GLY A 150 -5.64 -0.29 7.45
N LEU A 151 -6.44 -0.78 8.39
CA LEU A 151 -7.82 -0.31 8.61
C LEU A 151 -7.90 1.10 9.23
N LEU A 152 -6.88 1.50 9.99
CA LEU A 152 -6.87 2.74 10.77
C LEU A 152 -5.93 3.82 10.22
N VAL A 153 -5.30 3.56 9.08
CA VAL A 153 -4.36 4.50 8.49
C VAL A 153 -5.09 5.40 7.49
N THR A 154 -4.86 6.69 7.63
CA THR A 154 -5.49 7.71 6.79
C THR A 154 -4.61 8.17 5.65
N ARG A 155 -3.34 7.76 5.61
CA ARG A 155 -2.33 8.18 4.65
C ARG A 155 -1.61 6.95 4.09
N ALA A 156 -1.24 7.01 2.82
CA ALA A 156 -0.50 5.95 2.17
C ALA A 156 0.49 6.53 1.15
N LEU A 157 1.44 5.69 0.73
CA LEU A 157 2.26 5.95 -0.44
C LEU A 157 1.79 5.02 -1.57
N SER A 158 1.41 5.59 -2.71
CA SER A 158 1.17 4.84 -3.93
C SER A 158 2.49 4.66 -4.67
N VAL A 159 2.88 3.40 -4.89
CA VAL A 159 4.08 3.03 -5.64
C VAL A 159 3.66 2.19 -6.83
N ASN A 160 3.99 2.64 -8.04
CA ASN A 160 3.80 1.82 -9.22
C ASN A 160 4.90 0.76 -9.31
N GLY A 161 4.55 -0.48 -9.67
CA GLY A 161 5.52 -1.55 -9.89
C GLY A 161 4.87 -2.79 -10.45
N ILE A 162 5.66 -3.84 -10.71
CA ILE A 162 5.14 -5.09 -11.25
C ILE A 162 4.13 -5.73 -10.28
N ASP A 163 3.13 -6.41 -10.83
CA ASP A 163 2.21 -7.24 -10.08
C ASP A 163 2.89 -8.57 -9.72
N SER A 164 3.43 -8.66 -8.51
CA SER A 164 3.99 -9.91 -7.98
C SER A 164 2.94 -10.71 -7.19
N ALA A 165 1.64 -10.40 -7.30
CA ALA A 165 0.58 -11.07 -6.54
C ALA A 165 -0.07 -12.21 -7.33
N HIS A 166 0.65 -12.80 -8.28
CA HIS A 166 0.17 -13.86 -9.15
C HIS A 166 -0.10 -15.16 -8.34
N GLY A 167 -1.34 -15.66 -8.39
CA GLY A 167 -1.74 -16.97 -7.83
C GLY A 167 -1.81 -17.07 -6.29
N GLY A 168 -1.76 -15.97 -5.54
CA GLY A 168 -1.54 -16.00 -4.09
C GLY A 168 -2.73 -15.70 -3.17
N TRP A 169 -3.91 -15.34 -3.70
CA TRP A 169 -5.03 -14.94 -2.85
C TRP A 169 -6.06 -16.06 -2.70
N VAL A 170 -6.30 -16.52 -1.47
CA VAL A 170 -7.43 -17.40 -1.15
C VAL A 170 -8.71 -16.57 -1.29
N GLY A 171 -9.40 -16.72 -2.41
CA GLY A 171 -10.71 -16.11 -2.62
C GLY A 171 -11.70 -16.69 -1.60
N ILE A 172 -12.27 -15.83 -0.76
CA ILE A 172 -13.43 -16.17 0.07
C ILE A 172 -14.66 -15.61 -0.66
N PRO A 173 -15.47 -16.46 -1.31
CA PRO A 173 -16.66 -16.02 -2.03
C PRO A 173 -17.57 -15.18 -1.12
N GLY A 174 -17.99 -14.00 -1.61
CA GLY A 174 -18.92 -13.11 -0.90
C GLY A 174 -18.32 -12.15 0.14
N LEU A 175 -17.03 -12.25 0.48
CA LEU A 175 -16.37 -11.38 1.47
C LEU A 175 -15.15 -10.62 0.92
N LEU A 176 -14.43 -11.19 -0.05
CA LEU A 176 -13.21 -10.62 -0.61
C LEU A 176 -13.24 -10.74 -2.13
N GLY A 177 -13.54 -9.63 -2.82
CA GLY A 177 -13.56 -9.55 -4.27
C GLY A 177 -12.21 -9.91 -4.89
N VAL A 178 -12.25 -10.78 -5.88
CA VAL A 178 -11.10 -11.35 -6.59
C VAL A 178 -10.46 -10.27 -7.46
N THR A 179 -9.17 -9.97 -7.25
CA THR A 179 -8.34 -9.20 -8.19
C THR A 179 -7.37 -10.10 -8.95
N ASP A 180 -7.73 -11.37 -9.14
CA ASP A 180 -6.95 -12.31 -9.92
C ASP A 180 -7.11 -11.95 -11.41
N PRO A 181 -6.04 -11.59 -12.13
CA PRO A 181 -6.10 -11.28 -13.56
C PRO A 181 -6.56 -12.47 -14.42
N VAL A 182 -6.59 -13.69 -13.86
CA VAL A 182 -6.95 -14.93 -14.58
C VAL A 182 -8.38 -15.40 -14.26
N ALA A 183 -9.09 -14.77 -13.31
CA ALA A 183 -10.44 -15.20 -12.96
C ALA A 183 -11.46 -14.82 -14.06
N PRO A 184 -12.39 -15.72 -14.44
CA PRO A 184 -13.48 -15.38 -15.35
C PRO A 184 -14.32 -14.22 -14.79
N GLY A 185 -14.32 -13.07 -15.48
CA GLY A 185 -14.97 -11.83 -15.03
C GLY A 185 -14.06 -10.79 -14.40
N ALA A 186 -12.78 -11.10 -14.15
CA ALA A 186 -11.78 -10.07 -13.89
C ALA A 186 -11.59 -9.23 -15.15
N ARG A 187 -11.63 -7.90 -15.02
CA ARG A 187 -11.27 -7.01 -16.14
C ARG A 187 -9.87 -7.41 -16.59
N ALA A 188 -9.74 -7.90 -17.84
CA ALA A 188 -8.46 -8.16 -18.47
C ALA A 188 -7.60 -6.91 -18.27
N ARG A 189 -6.58 -6.99 -17.40
CA ARG A 189 -5.69 -5.86 -17.17
C ARG A 189 -4.81 -5.76 -18.40
N SER A 190 -4.82 -4.59 -19.04
CA SER A 190 -3.95 -4.28 -20.18
C SER A 190 -2.48 -4.10 -19.79
N THR A 191 -2.14 -4.27 -18.50
CA THR A 191 -0.79 -4.02 -17.96
C THR A 191 -0.49 -4.92 -16.77
N ILE A 192 0.77 -5.35 -16.71
CA ILE A 192 1.40 -6.07 -15.59
C ILE A 192 1.77 -5.15 -14.42
N PHE A 193 1.71 -3.82 -14.63
CA PHE A 193 2.06 -2.85 -13.61
C PHE A 193 0.82 -2.46 -12.80
N VAL A 194 0.96 -2.48 -11.48
CA VAL A 194 -0.09 -2.14 -10.53
C VAL A 194 0.36 -1.01 -9.61
N ASN A 195 -0.60 -0.37 -8.95
CA ASN A 195 -0.32 0.59 -7.88
C ASN A 195 -0.40 -0.14 -6.54
N TRP A 196 0.75 -0.27 -5.88
CA TRP A 196 0.87 -0.74 -4.51
C TRP A 196 0.63 0.43 -3.56
N LEU A 197 -0.43 0.35 -2.75
CA LEU A 197 -0.71 1.34 -1.72
C LEU A 197 -0.18 0.88 -0.38
N LEU A 198 0.82 1.60 0.12
CA LEU A 198 1.55 1.27 1.32
C LEU A 198 1.10 2.19 2.45
N GLY A 199 0.36 1.65 3.42
CA GLY A 199 -0.13 2.41 4.56
C GLY A 199 1.01 2.83 5.48
N THR A 200 1.07 4.11 5.81
CA THR A 200 2.04 4.62 6.79
C THR A 200 1.57 5.95 7.34
N PRO A 201 1.80 6.23 8.64
CA PRO A 201 1.55 7.55 9.20
C PRO A 201 2.43 8.64 8.56
N ASP A 202 3.59 8.24 8.00
CA ASP A 202 4.58 9.12 7.39
C ASP A 202 4.97 8.61 5.98
N PRO A 203 4.18 8.94 4.95
CA PRO A 203 4.42 8.51 3.57
C PRO A 203 5.65 9.17 2.95
N VAL A 204 6.01 10.39 3.38
CA VAL A 204 7.21 11.10 2.87
C VAL A 204 8.48 10.41 3.35
N ARG A 205 8.53 9.96 4.61
CA ARG A 205 9.68 9.18 5.11
C ARG A 205 9.82 7.84 4.41
N LEU A 206 8.71 7.17 4.09
CA LEU A 206 8.74 5.95 3.28
C LEU A 206 9.26 6.24 1.86
N ALA A 207 8.81 7.32 1.23
CA ALA A 207 9.28 7.73 -0.09
C ALA A 207 10.78 8.05 -0.10
N ARG A 208 11.29 8.73 0.94
CA ARG A 208 12.74 9.00 1.11
C ARG A 208 13.54 7.72 1.25
N ALA A 209 13.05 6.75 2.02
CA ALA A 209 13.74 5.47 2.16
C ALA A 209 13.83 4.72 0.82
N ILE A 210 12.75 4.76 0.01
CA ILE A 210 12.73 4.19 -1.34
C ILE A 210 13.71 4.93 -2.25
N GLU A 211 13.71 6.26 -2.23
CA GLU A 211 14.66 7.09 -2.98
C GLU A 211 16.11 6.73 -2.65
N ASP A 212 16.47 6.70 -1.36
CA ASP A 212 17.82 6.37 -0.89
C ASP A 212 18.24 4.96 -1.33
N ALA A 213 17.32 4.00 -1.31
CA ALA A 213 17.57 2.64 -1.78
C ALA A 213 17.79 2.59 -3.30
N MET A 214 16.90 3.21 -4.07
CA MET A 214 16.98 3.25 -5.53
C MET A 214 18.25 3.96 -6.01
N VAL A 215 18.59 5.11 -5.41
CA VAL A 215 19.80 5.87 -5.73
C VAL A 215 21.06 5.08 -5.39
N ALA A 216 21.10 4.40 -4.25
CA ALA A 216 22.23 3.56 -3.88
C ALA A 216 22.41 2.37 -4.83
N GLU A 217 21.33 1.82 -5.38
CA GLU A 217 21.35 0.76 -6.38
C GLU A 217 21.67 1.27 -7.80
N GLY A 218 21.79 2.60 -7.96
CA GLY A 218 22.21 3.24 -9.21
C GLY A 218 21.07 3.70 -10.13
N TYR A 219 19.82 3.71 -9.66
CA TYR A 219 18.69 4.25 -10.40
C TYR A 219 18.62 5.78 -10.29
N PRO A 220 18.16 6.49 -11.34
CA PRO A 220 18.01 7.94 -11.33
C PRO A 220 16.71 8.36 -10.60
N ALA A 221 16.65 8.14 -9.29
CA ALA A 221 15.47 8.39 -8.46
C ALA A 221 15.58 9.61 -7.54
N ARG A 222 16.66 10.40 -7.64
CA ARG A 222 16.88 11.59 -6.80
C ARG A 222 15.78 12.64 -7.01
N GLY A 223 15.17 13.12 -5.94
CA GLY A 223 14.00 14.01 -5.93
C GLY A 223 12.66 13.27 -5.79
N LEU A 224 12.65 11.92 -5.79
CA LEU A 224 11.41 11.13 -5.74
C LEU A 224 10.53 11.51 -4.55
N ALA A 225 11.08 11.63 -3.34
CA ALA A 225 10.26 11.86 -2.17
C ALA A 225 9.60 13.24 -2.17
N ASP A 226 10.36 14.28 -2.53
CA ASP A 226 9.85 15.65 -2.60
C ASP A 226 8.80 15.77 -3.71
N ALA A 227 9.05 15.13 -4.86
CA ALA A 227 8.11 15.14 -5.96
C ALA A 227 6.83 14.34 -5.64
N ALA A 228 6.93 13.19 -4.98
CA ALA A 228 5.78 12.42 -4.50
C ALA A 228 4.93 13.21 -3.49
N ALA A 229 5.55 14.03 -2.65
CA ALA A 229 4.87 14.92 -1.71
C ALA A 229 4.17 16.09 -2.44
N SER A 230 4.82 16.69 -3.45
CA SER A 230 4.23 17.76 -4.26
C SER A 230 3.03 17.28 -5.11
N ARG A 231 3.03 16.00 -5.49
CA ARG A 231 1.98 15.33 -6.26
C ARG A 231 0.97 14.59 -5.37
N ALA A 232 0.82 15.02 -4.11
CA ALA A 232 -0.12 14.40 -3.18
C ALA A 232 -1.56 14.45 -3.71
N VAL A 233 -2.26 13.32 -3.60
CA VAL A 233 -3.66 13.20 -4.01
C VAL A 233 -4.52 13.01 -2.77
N VAL A 234 -5.58 13.80 -2.65
CA VAL A 234 -6.56 13.69 -1.57
C VAL A 234 -7.79 12.96 -2.10
N LEU A 235 -8.07 11.78 -1.56
CA LEU A 235 -9.27 11.04 -1.96
C LEU A 235 -10.54 11.76 -1.46
N SER A 236 -11.54 11.87 -2.35
CA SER A 236 -12.84 12.44 -2.05
C SER A 236 -13.82 11.38 -1.55
N TRP A 237 -14.90 11.85 -0.91
CA TRP A 237 -16.00 10.97 -0.47
C TRP A 237 -16.88 10.50 -1.63
N ASN A 238 -16.94 11.29 -2.72
CA ASN A 238 -17.75 10.98 -3.90
C ASN A 238 -16.82 10.74 -5.10
N PRO A 239 -16.28 9.52 -5.24
CA PRO A 239 -15.23 9.23 -6.22
C PRO A 239 -15.68 9.36 -7.67
N ASP A 240 -16.99 9.32 -7.94
CA ASP A 240 -17.57 9.40 -9.27
C ASP A 240 -17.67 10.85 -9.80
N GLN A 241 -17.48 11.85 -8.92
CA GLN A 241 -17.41 13.27 -9.31
C GLN A 241 -16.00 13.73 -9.67
N ASP A 242 -14.96 12.96 -9.30
CA ASP A 242 -13.58 13.27 -9.65
C ASP A 242 -13.23 12.59 -11.00
N SER A 243 -13.01 13.40 -12.03
CA SER A 243 -12.60 12.91 -13.36
C SER A 243 -11.16 12.36 -13.39
N ALA A 244 -10.34 12.66 -12.38
CA ALA A 244 -8.95 12.23 -12.29
C ALA A 244 -8.82 10.99 -11.41
N HIS A 245 -8.38 9.87 -11.99
CA HIS A 245 -8.09 8.66 -11.22
C HIS A 245 -6.90 8.92 -10.27
N PRO A 246 -7.03 8.65 -8.96
CA PRO A 246 -5.99 9.01 -7.97
C PRO A 246 -4.70 8.20 -8.13
N LEU A 247 -4.79 7.06 -8.83
CA LEU A 247 -3.72 6.10 -9.05
C LEU A 247 -3.63 5.82 -10.56
N PRO A 248 -3.11 6.75 -11.37
CA PRO A 248 -3.16 6.60 -12.82
C PRO A 248 -2.54 5.26 -13.23
N HIS A 249 -3.20 4.55 -14.15
CA HIS A 249 -2.66 3.32 -14.69
C HIS A 249 -1.34 3.62 -15.42
N ARG A 250 -0.43 2.65 -15.38
CA ARG A 250 0.79 2.67 -16.20
C ARG A 250 0.62 1.61 -17.28
N ALA A 251 0.61 2.01 -18.54
CA ALA A 251 0.67 1.06 -19.63
C ALA A 251 2.03 0.35 -19.62
N SER A 252 2.09 -0.89 -20.11
CA SER A 252 3.35 -1.65 -20.21
C SER A 252 4.43 -0.90 -21.00
N THR A 253 4.00 -0.11 -21.99
CA THR A 253 4.84 0.67 -22.90
C THR A 253 5.22 2.06 -22.41
N ASP A 254 4.61 2.52 -21.31
CA ASP A 254 4.91 3.83 -20.73
C ASP A 254 6.39 3.89 -20.30
N GLY A 255 7.08 4.92 -20.78
CA GLY A 255 8.41 5.26 -20.28
C GLY A 255 8.36 5.68 -18.81
N THR A 256 9.52 5.63 -18.14
CA THR A 256 9.64 6.25 -16.82
C THR A 256 9.60 7.76 -16.96
N THR A 257 8.85 8.38 -16.07
CA THR A 257 8.56 9.83 -16.14
C THR A 257 9.60 10.67 -15.42
N GLY A 258 10.49 10.03 -14.65
CA GLY A 258 11.48 10.71 -13.82
C GLY A 258 10.85 11.35 -12.59
N PRO A 259 11.63 11.62 -11.53
CA PRO A 259 11.14 12.30 -10.33
C PRO A 259 10.70 13.75 -10.61
#